data_AF-A0A096M912-F1
#
_entry.id   AF-A0A096M912-F1
#
_cell.length_a   1.000
_cell.length_b   1.000
_cell.length_c   1.000
_cell.angle_alpha   90.00
_cell.angle_beta   90.00
_cell.angle_gamma   90.00
#
_symmetry.space_group_name_H-M   'P 1'
#
loop_
_entity.id
_entity.type
_entity.pdbx_description
1 polymer ?
#
loop_
_entity_poly.entity_id
_entity_poly.type
_entity_poly.pdbx_seq_one_letter_code
_entity_poly.pdbx_strand_id
1 'polypeptide(L)'
;PHKELVLYRVHEGVEFPASQHQQFSGRVQSDKDVLREGRIRLHVSRLRTEDSGLYLCDVMTDYGFNSGRCRLNVTASSAVFNHLKKDSTSDRKDSASDSRGRIGLCVLLGLTAALITV
;
A
#
# COMPACT_ATOMS: atom_id res chain seq x y z
N PRO A 1 17.46 -26.74 -4.39
CA PRO A 1 17.47 -25.65 -5.40
C PRO A 1 16.52 -24.52 -5.00
N HIS A 2 17.04 -23.32 -4.77
CA HIS A 2 16.20 -22.13 -4.56
C HIS A 2 15.68 -21.66 -5.93
N LYS A 3 14.37 -21.46 -6.04
CA LYS A 3 13.74 -20.96 -7.27
C LYS A 3 13.97 -19.46 -7.35
N GLU A 4 14.76 -19.03 -8.33
CA GLU A 4 14.96 -17.60 -8.60
C GLU A 4 13.73 -17.01 -9.30
N LEU A 5 13.29 -15.84 -8.85
CA LEU A 5 12.08 -15.19 -9.32
C LEU A 5 12.48 -13.82 -9.89
N VAL A 6 12.27 -13.65 -11.20
CA VAL A 6 12.64 -12.40 -11.88
C VAL A 6 11.66 -11.30 -11.48
N LEU A 7 12.17 -10.28 -10.79
CA LEU A 7 11.40 -9.10 -10.39
C LEU A 7 11.26 -8.11 -11.55
N TYR A 8 12.36 -7.82 -12.24
CA TYR A 8 12.46 -6.81 -13.28
C TYR A 8 13.67 -7.13 -14.17
N ARG A 9 13.55 -6.90 -15.48
CA ARG A 9 14.63 -7.10 -16.44
C ARG A 9 14.58 -6.01 -17.51
N VAL A 10 15.73 -5.40 -17.75
CA VAL A 10 15.99 -4.52 -18.88
C VAL A 10 17.19 -5.05 -19.62
N HIS A 11 17.15 -4.97 -20.94
CA HIS A 11 18.27 -5.29 -21.82
C HIS A 11 18.29 -4.26 -22.95
N GLU A 12 19.45 -3.63 -23.19
CA GLU A 12 19.60 -2.56 -24.20
C GLU A 12 18.56 -1.43 -24.06
N GLY A 13 18.27 -1.03 -22.81
CA GLY A 13 17.29 0.02 -22.52
C GLY A 13 15.82 -0.37 -22.72
N VAL A 14 15.53 -1.61 -23.15
CA VAL A 14 14.18 -2.13 -23.34
C VAL A 14 13.77 -2.99 -22.16
N GLU A 15 12.58 -2.78 -21.63
CA GLU A 15 11.99 -3.62 -20.58
C GLU A 15 11.49 -4.95 -21.15
N PHE A 16 11.64 -6.04 -20.38
CA PHE A 16 11.18 -7.38 -20.76
C PHE A 16 10.11 -7.90 -19.78
N PRO A 17 8.87 -7.39 -19.82
CA PRO A 17 7.79 -7.81 -18.92
C PRO A 17 7.49 -9.32 -18.97
N ALA A 18 7.69 -9.95 -20.13
CA ALA A 18 7.47 -11.39 -20.30
C ALA A 18 8.39 -12.27 -19.43
N SER A 19 9.54 -11.74 -18.99
CA SER A 19 10.44 -12.44 -18.08
C SER A 19 10.02 -12.32 -16.61
N GLN A 20 9.15 -11.37 -16.28
CA GLN A 20 8.75 -11.09 -14.91
C GLN A 20 7.94 -12.25 -14.34
N HIS A 21 8.29 -12.67 -13.12
CA HIS A 21 7.54 -13.70 -12.44
C HIS A 21 6.13 -13.22 -12.07
N GLN A 22 5.13 -14.09 -12.25
CA GLN A 22 3.71 -13.76 -12.09
C GLN A 22 3.37 -13.11 -10.73
N GLN A 23 4.07 -13.47 -9.66
CA GLN A 23 3.86 -12.90 -8.32
C GLN A 23 4.04 -11.37 -8.24
N PHE A 24 4.83 -10.82 -9.17
CA PHE A 24 5.18 -9.41 -9.26
C PHE A 24 4.42 -8.66 -10.38
N SER A 25 3.58 -9.38 -11.13
CA SER A 25 2.87 -8.82 -12.28
C SER A 25 2.01 -7.61 -11.89
N GLY A 26 2.19 -6.51 -12.61
CA GLY A 26 1.47 -5.25 -12.38
C GLY A 26 1.80 -4.56 -11.04
N ARG A 27 2.87 -4.97 -10.36
CA ARG A 27 3.27 -4.42 -9.05
C ARG A 27 4.57 -3.62 -9.09
N VAL A 28 5.43 -3.88 -10.08
CA VAL A 28 6.79 -3.32 -10.17
C VAL A 28 6.81 -2.15 -11.15
N GLN A 29 7.39 -1.03 -10.72
CA GLN A 29 7.64 0.16 -11.54
C GLN A 29 9.11 0.54 -11.42
N SER A 30 9.75 0.88 -12.53
CA SER A 30 11.12 1.42 -12.54
C SER A 30 11.11 2.94 -12.55
N ASP A 31 11.99 3.53 -11.74
CA ASP A 31 12.26 4.96 -11.81
C ASP A 31 13.32 5.20 -12.89
N LYS A 32 12.87 5.66 -14.06
CA LYS A 32 13.74 5.82 -15.24
C LYS A 32 14.61 7.06 -15.17
N ASP A 33 14.21 8.06 -14.39
CA ASP A 33 14.92 9.33 -14.30
C ASP A 33 16.23 9.13 -13.54
N VAL A 34 16.20 8.36 -12.44
CA VAL A 34 17.41 8.06 -11.65
C VAL A 34 18.38 7.10 -12.33
N LEU A 35 17.94 6.35 -13.36
CA LEU A 35 18.86 5.52 -14.17
C LEU A 35 19.93 6.37 -14.84
N ARG A 36 19.58 7.60 -15.25
CA ARG A 36 20.52 8.55 -15.88
C ARG A 36 21.61 9.01 -14.91
N GLU A 37 21.37 8.88 -13.61
CA GLU A 37 22.31 9.20 -12.54
C GLU A 37 23.14 7.97 -12.11
N GLY A 38 23.03 6.85 -12.83
CA GLY A 38 23.72 5.60 -12.49
C GLY A 38 23.10 4.84 -11.32
N ARG A 39 21.84 5.13 -10.96
CA ARG A 39 21.14 4.47 -9.86
C ARG A 39 19.95 3.67 -10.39
N ILE A 40 19.78 2.44 -9.91
CA ILE A 40 18.62 1.62 -10.21
C ILE A 40 17.66 1.68 -9.03
N ARG A 41 16.42 2.12 -9.26
CA ARG A 41 15.37 2.13 -8.24
C ARG A 41 14.10 1.46 -8.78
N LEU A 42 13.63 0.47 -8.04
CA LEU A 42 12.40 -0.26 -8.32
C LEU A 42 11.40 0.01 -7.19
N HIS A 43 10.18 0.39 -7.56
CA HIS A 43 9.06 0.51 -6.66
C HIS A 43 8.17 -0.72 -6.77
N VAL A 44 7.99 -1.44 -5.66
CA VAL A 44 7.12 -2.62 -5.58
C VAL A 44 5.89 -2.28 -4.75
N SER A 45 4.75 -2.17 -5.42
CA SER A 45 3.46 -1.87 -4.79
C SER A 45 2.81 -3.12 -4.19
N ARG A 46 1.83 -2.92 -3.28
CA ARG A 46 1.00 -3.98 -2.68
C ARG A 46 1.83 -5.12 -2.07
N LEU A 47 2.84 -4.76 -1.26
CA LEU A 47 3.72 -5.72 -0.60
C LEU A 47 2.93 -6.75 0.22
N ARG A 48 3.39 -7.99 0.17
CA ARG A 48 2.88 -9.16 0.88
C ARG A 48 4.00 -9.79 1.67
N THR A 49 3.65 -10.58 2.68
CA THR A 49 4.61 -11.32 3.50
C THR A 49 5.50 -12.25 2.66
N GLU A 50 4.95 -12.80 1.57
CA GLU A 50 5.65 -13.67 0.60
C GLU A 50 6.71 -12.93 -0.22
N ASP A 51 6.68 -11.60 -0.27
CA ASP A 51 7.72 -10.81 -0.95
C ASP A 51 8.98 -10.69 -0.08
N SER A 52 8.95 -11.15 1.18
CA SER A 52 10.15 -11.20 2.03
C SER A 52 11.19 -12.14 1.43
N GLY A 53 12.45 -11.70 1.39
CA GLY A 53 13.50 -12.50 0.77
C GLY A 53 14.80 -11.76 0.55
N LEU A 54 15.76 -12.47 -0.03
CA LEU A 54 16.99 -11.88 -0.55
C LEU A 54 16.75 -11.46 -2.00
N TYR A 55 16.96 -10.19 -2.27
CA TYR A 55 16.88 -9.57 -3.59
C TYR A 55 18.29 -9.41 -4.12
N LEU A 56 18.50 -9.86 -5.35
CA LEU A 56 19.75 -9.74 -6.09
C LEU A 56 19.52 -8.80 -7.27
N CYS A 57 20.50 -7.94 -7.53
CA CYS A 57 20.54 -7.05 -8.67
C CYS A 57 21.85 -7.30 -9.40
N ASP A 58 21.76 -7.81 -10.61
CA ASP A 58 22.90 -8.03 -11.49
C ASP A 58 22.87 -7.00 -12.62
N VAL A 59 24.02 -6.36 -12.85
CA VAL A 59 24.18 -5.34 -13.89
C VAL A 59 25.36 -5.74 -14.77
N MET A 60 25.08 -5.90 -16.06
CA MET A 60 26.07 -6.16 -17.09
C MET A 60 26.13 -4.95 -18.02
N THR A 61 27.35 -4.44 -18.23
CA THR A 61 27.64 -3.35 -19.16
C THR A 61 28.90 -3.68 -19.95
N ASP A 62 29.23 -2.87 -20.95
CA ASP A 62 30.48 -2.99 -21.70
C ASP A 62 31.73 -2.83 -20.81
N TYR A 63 31.60 -2.18 -19.65
CA TYR A 63 32.67 -2.01 -18.67
C TYR A 63 32.80 -3.20 -17.71
N GLY A 64 31.89 -4.17 -17.79
CA GLY A 64 31.90 -5.40 -17.00
C GLY A 64 30.63 -5.64 -16.19
N PHE A 65 30.77 -6.58 -15.25
CA PHE A 65 29.70 -7.09 -14.40
C PHE A 65 29.80 -6.53 -12.98
N ASN A 66 28.67 -6.17 -12.38
CA ASN A 66 28.57 -5.85 -10.97
C ASN A 66 27.26 -6.38 -10.39
N SER A 67 27.24 -6.69 -9.10
CA SER A 67 26.05 -7.17 -8.42
C SER A 67 25.86 -6.55 -7.03
N GLY A 68 24.59 -6.43 -6.65
CA GLY A 68 24.15 -5.93 -5.35
C GLY A 68 23.14 -6.88 -4.73
N ARG A 69 23.08 -6.91 -3.40
CA ARG A 69 22.10 -7.71 -2.66
C ARG A 69 21.46 -6.92 -1.53
N CYS A 70 20.16 -7.12 -1.34
CA CYS A 70 19.38 -6.50 -0.28
C CYS A 70 18.41 -7.54 0.30
N ARG A 71 18.20 -7.53 1.62
CA ARG A 71 17.20 -8.39 2.27
C ARG A 71 15.97 -7.57 2.61
N LEU A 72 14.83 -7.96 2.07
CA LEU A 72 13.54 -7.38 2.37
C LEU A 72 12.82 -8.25 3.40
N ASN A 73 12.26 -7.62 4.44
CA ASN A 73 11.42 -8.28 5.42
C ASN A 73 10.07 -7.55 5.49
N VAL A 74 9.01 -8.22 5.06
CA VAL A 74 7.65 -7.70 5.06
C VAL A 74 6.87 -8.40 6.16
N THR A 75 6.34 -7.63 7.10
CA THR A 75 5.49 -8.14 8.19
C THR A 75 4.06 -7.64 8.01
N ALA A 76 3.09 -8.45 8.44
CA ALA A 76 1.70 -8.03 8.45
C ALA A 76 1.50 -6.92 9.49
N SER A 77 0.85 -5.82 9.09
CA SER A 77 0.46 -4.78 10.03
C SER A 77 -0.78 -5.20 10.82
N SER A 78 -0.60 -5.39 12.14
CA SER A 78 -1.71 -5.67 13.07
C SER A 78 -2.75 -4.53 13.12
N ALA A 79 -2.35 -3.29 12.79
CA ALA A 79 -3.25 -2.14 12.79
C ALA A 79 -4.37 -2.25 11.74
N VAL A 80 -4.09 -2.83 10.57
CA VAL A 80 -5.09 -3.06 9.51
C VAL A 80 -6.09 -4.14 9.94
N PHE A 81 -5.60 -5.18 10.61
CA PHE A 81 -6.44 -6.27 11.12
C PHE A 81 -7.41 -5.76 12.20
N ASN A 82 -6.95 -4.88 13.08
CA ASN A 82 -7.80 -4.28 14.12
C ASN A 82 -8.85 -3.32 13.55
N HIS A 83 -8.56 -2.61 12.46
CA HIS A 83 -9.55 -1.76 11.80
C HIS A 83 -10.64 -2.58 11.09
N LEU A 84 -10.26 -3.63 10.35
CA LEU A 84 -11.23 -4.55 9.70
C LEU A 84 -12.10 -5.29 10.72
N LYS A 85 -11.54 -5.66 11.88
CA LYS A 85 -12.32 -6.26 12.98
C LYS A 85 -13.32 -5.28 13.59
N LYS A 86 -13.01 -3.98 13.62
CA LYS A 86 -13.87 -2.94 14.20
C LYS A 86 -15.10 -2.67 13.34
N ASP A 87 -14.95 -2.70 12.02
CA ASP A 87 -16.09 -2.58 11.09
C ASP A 87 -16.97 -3.83 11.06
N SER A 88 -16.41 -5.02 11.31
CA SER A 88 -17.17 -6.27 11.27
C SER A 88 -17.86 -6.65 12.60
N THR A 89 -17.69 -5.87 13.66
CA THR A 89 -18.26 -6.16 15.01
C THR A 89 -19.24 -5.11 15.53
N SER A 90 -19.64 -4.13 14.70
CA SER A 90 -20.63 -3.10 15.08
C SER A 90 -22.10 -3.52 14.86
N ASP A 91 -22.38 -4.76 14.45
CA ASP A 91 -23.75 -5.25 14.24
C ASP A 91 -24.02 -6.50 15.09
N ARG A 92 -24.11 -6.28 16.41
CA ARG A 92 -24.90 -7.04 17.40
C ARG A 92 -24.40 -6.73 18.81
N LYS A 93 -25.16 -5.91 19.55
CA LYS A 93 -25.62 -6.21 20.91
C LYS A 93 -26.73 -5.24 21.31
N ASP A 94 -27.96 -5.73 21.24
CA ASP A 94 -29.06 -5.26 22.05
C ASP A 94 -28.76 -5.51 23.53
N SER A 95 -29.01 -4.51 24.39
CA SER A 95 -29.88 -4.62 25.58
C SER A 95 -29.51 -3.62 26.67
N ALA A 96 -30.49 -2.74 26.94
CA ALA A 96 -30.92 -2.26 28.24
C ALA A 96 -29.87 -1.80 29.28
N SER A 97 -29.75 -0.47 29.43
CA SER A 97 -29.47 0.14 30.73
C SER A 97 -30.34 1.39 30.88
N ASP A 98 -31.30 1.28 31.79
CA ASP A 98 -32.12 2.36 32.32
C ASP A 98 -31.22 3.43 32.96
N SER A 99 -31.25 4.65 32.41
CA SER A 99 -30.81 5.85 33.11
C SER A 99 -31.74 7.02 32.80
N ARG A 100 -32.76 7.11 33.65
CA ARG A 100 -33.49 8.31 34.03
C ARG A 100 -32.66 9.61 33.89
N GLY A 101 -32.97 10.45 32.88
CA GLY A 101 -32.63 11.86 32.95
C GLY A 101 -32.42 12.60 31.62
N ARG A 102 -33.41 13.44 31.28
CA ARG A 102 -33.36 14.65 30.44
C ARG A 102 -33.73 14.48 28.95
N ILE A 103 -34.99 14.83 28.71
CA ILE A 103 -35.55 15.28 27.44
C ILE A 103 -34.72 16.50 26.98
N GLY A 104 -33.94 16.33 25.91
CA GLY A 104 -33.21 17.40 25.23
C GLY A 104 -33.72 17.51 23.80
N LEU A 105 -34.84 18.20 23.65
CA LEU A 105 -35.47 18.56 22.39
C LEU A 105 -34.63 19.64 21.68
N CYS A 106 -33.95 19.31 20.59
CA CYS A 106 -33.49 20.32 19.62
C CYS A 106 -34.37 20.20 18.37
N VAL A 107 -35.48 20.93 18.43
CA VAL A 107 -36.39 21.18 17.31
C VAL A 107 -35.59 21.77 16.14
N LEU A 108 -35.45 21.01 15.06
CA LEU A 108 -35.33 21.56 13.72
C LEU A 108 -36.65 22.28 13.39
N LEU A 109 -36.59 23.35 12.59
CA LEU A 109 -37.65 24.24 12.08
C LEU A 109 -37.65 25.61 12.79
N GLY A 110 -37.58 26.76 12.14
CA GLY A 110 -37.62 27.11 10.73
C GLY A 110 -37.51 28.64 10.59
N LEU A 111 -37.12 29.10 9.41
CA LEU A 111 -37.07 30.51 9.02
C LEU A 111 -38.38 31.26 9.33
N THR A 112 -38.28 32.43 9.93
CA THR A 112 -39.11 33.59 9.55
C THR A 112 -38.27 34.86 9.58
N ALA A 113 -38.38 35.63 8.51
CA ALA A 113 -37.69 36.89 8.27
C ALA A 113 -38.52 38.08 8.78
N ALA A 114 -37.81 39.20 8.99
CA ALA A 114 -38.20 40.62 8.79
C ALA A 114 -38.15 41.54 10.03
N LEU A 115 -37.30 42.59 9.89
CA LEU A 115 -37.44 44.03 10.25
C LEU A 115 -37.87 44.40 11.69
N ILE A 116 -37.17 45.26 12.44
CA ILE A 116 -37.08 46.73 12.29
C ILE A 116 -35.81 47.26 13.01
N THR A 117 -34.99 48.05 12.33
CA THR A 117 -34.02 48.99 12.94
C THR A 117 -34.68 50.36 13.07
N VAL A 118 -34.50 51.00 14.24
CA VAL A 118 -34.79 52.42 14.49
C VAL A 118 -33.74 53.30 13.82
#